data_AF-A0A661Q4R6-F1
#
_entry.id   AF-A0A661Q4R6-F1
#
_cell.length_a   1.000
_cell.length_b   1.000
_cell.length_c   1.000
_cell.angle_alpha   90.00
_cell.angle_beta   90.00
_cell.angle_gamma   90.00
#
_symmetry.space_group_name_H-M   'P 1'
#
loop_
_entity.id
_entity.type
_entity.pdbx_description
1 polymer ?
#
loop_
_entity_poly.entity_id
_entity_poly.type
_entity_poly.pdbx_seq_one_letter_code
_entity_poly.pdbx_strand_id
1 'polypeptide(L)'
;PQHDESWLIALDQIKNEMPSFAEKAAALKWFPLFRTWFNIAGLCKLPWIDVRHPDAAQTADPAKNMPTVDCYLELVNSTMGTEKTLDDLLAESERCYLLHKLINLRQGYGTRDYDRIPLRAMAPVFTDEFASRRDYYINDLKENSDIKINGQDDAELLSELQNHRRQQYEILTDAVYLEKGFDAQGIPMDETLQRLGFNDSEYREIVDQARLRIKK
;
A
#
# COMPACT_ATOMS: atom_id res chain seq x y z
N PRO A 1 -14.42 -11.45 15.77
CA PRO A 1 -14.58 -10.58 14.58
C PRO A 1 -13.90 -9.22 14.82
N GLN A 2 -12.59 -9.21 15.05
CA GLN A 2 -11.84 -7.99 15.40
C GLN A 2 -10.54 -7.88 14.58
N HIS A 3 -9.91 -9.01 14.27
CA HIS A 3 -8.68 -9.04 13.48
C HIS A 3 -8.88 -8.62 12.03
N ASP A 4 -9.95 -9.02 11.37
CA ASP A 4 -10.20 -8.86 9.93
C ASP A 4 -10.68 -7.46 9.53
N GLU A 5 -11.45 -6.80 10.40
CA GLU A 5 -12.10 -5.52 10.10
C GLU A 5 -11.16 -4.32 9.94
N SER A 6 -9.90 -4.46 10.37
CA SER A 6 -8.85 -3.42 10.32
C SER A 6 -7.79 -3.68 9.24
N TRP A 7 -7.94 -4.72 8.42
CA TRP A 7 -7.05 -4.94 7.27
C TRP A 7 -7.55 -4.12 6.09
N LEU A 8 -6.60 -3.53 5.34
CA LEU A 8 -6.88 -2.75 4.14
C LEU A 8 -7.78 -3.51 3.15
N ILE A 9 -7.66 -4.84 3.07
CA ILE A 9 -8.50 -5.66 2.22
C ILE A 9 -9.96 -5.66 2.65
N ALA A 10 -10.26 -5.62 3.95
CA ALA A 10 -11.64 -5.56 4.44
C ALA A 10 -12.23 -4.16 4.25
N LEU A 11 -11.43 -3.11 4.47
CA LEU A 11 -11.83 -1.73 4.20
C LEU A 11 -12.17 -1.53 2.72
N ASP A 12 -11.36 -2.09 1.83
CA ASP A 12 -11.55 -2.02 0.38
C ASP A 12 -12.67 -2.96 -0.10
N GLN A 13 -12.49 -4.28 0.04
CA GLN A 13 -13.31 -5.29 -0.64
C GLN A 13 -14.62 -5.62 0.07
N ILE A 14 -14.77 -5.28 1.37
CA ILE A 14 -15.97 -5.59 2.15
C ILE A 14 -16.76 -4.33 2.48
N LYS A 15 -16.08 -3.29 2.97
CA LYS A 15 -16.72 -2.04 3.41
C LYS A 15 -16.77 -0.96 2.32
N ASN A 16 -15.97 -1.11 1.26
CA ASN A 16 -15.85 -0.14 0.17
C ASN A 16 -15.56 1.29 0.67
N GLU A 17 -14.72 1.40 1.70
CA GLU A 17 -14.33 2.68 2.34
C GLU A 17 -13.25 3.43 1.54
N MET A 18 -12.69 2.81 0.49
CA MET A 18 -11.64 3.39 -0.37
C MET A 18 -11.93 3.11 -1.84
N PRO A 19 -13.04 3.61 -2.40
CA PRO A 19 -13.49 3.22 -3.75
C PRO A 19 -12.50 3.62 -4.86
N SER A 20 -11.78 4.73 -4.72
CA SER A 20 -10.84 5.22 -5.73
C SER A 20 -9.41 4.70 -5.54
N PHE A 21 -8.65 4.62 -6.63
CA PHE A 21 -7.22 4.30 -6.58
C PHE A 21 -6.41 5.28 -5.73
N ALA A 22 -6.80 6.56 -5.71
CA ALA A 22 -6.15 7.58 -4.90
C ALA A 22 -6.33 7.33 -3.40
N GLU A 23 -7.55 6.97 -2.95
CA GLU A 23 -7.81 6.62 -1.56
C GLU A 23 -7.06 5.35 -1.14
N LYS A 24 -7.05 4.33 -2.01
CA LYS A 24 -6.26 3.11 -1.79
C LYS A 24 -4.76 3.42 -1.68
N ALA A 25 -4.24 4.29 -2.54
CA ALA A 25 -2.84 4.70 -2.50
C ALA A 25 -2.50 5.46 -1.22
N ALA A 26 -3.34 6.41 -0.80
CA ALA A 26 -3.19 7.14 0.46
C ALA A 26 -3.17 6.20 1.66
N ALA A 27 -4.05 5.20 1.69
CA ALA A 27 -4.07 4.18 2.74
C ALA A 27 -2.83 3.26 2.71
N LEU A 28 -2.39 2.85 1.51
CA LEU A 28 -1.16 2.06 1.31
C LEU A 28 0.13 2.82 1.60
N LYS A 29 0.06 4.13 1.82
CA LYS A 29 1.14 4.92 2.44
C LYS A 29 0.93 5.04 3.94
N TRP A 30 -0.21 5.56 4.38
CA TRP A 30 -0.45 5.91 5.79
C TRP A 30 -0.36 4.70 6.73
N PHE A 31 -1.04 3.59 6.43
CA PHE A 31 -1.07 2.42 7.33
C PHE A 31 0.32 1.77 7.48
N PRO A 32 1.11 1.57 6.40
CA PRO A 32 2.49 1.09 6.55
C PRO A 32 3.41 2.04 7.30
N LEU A 33 3.26 3.37 7.16
CA LEU A 33 4.04 4.33 7.93
C LEU A 33 3.76 4.20 9.42
N PHE A 34 2.48 4.22 9.82
CA PHE A 34 2.14 4.07 11.23
C PHE A 34 2.53 2.69 11.78
N ARG A 35 2.44 1.62 10.96
CA ARG A 35 2.98 0.29 11.32
C ARG A 35 4.50 0.28 11.51
N THR A 36 5.23 1.03 10.70
CA THR A 36 6.69 1.14 10.79
C THR A 36 7.08 1.87 12.07
N TRP A 37 6.32 2.88 12.48
CA TRP A 37 6.53 3.59 13.73
C TRP A 37 6.57 2.66 14.95
N PHE A 38 5.67 1.66 15.03
CA PHE A 38 5.70 0.67 16.11
C PHE A 38 7.03 -0.09 16.19
N ASN A 39 7.63 -0.44 15.04
CA ASN A 39 8.92 -1.10 14.99
C ASN A 39 10.06 -0.18 15.46
N ILE A 40 9.99 1.12 15.15
CA ILE A 40 10.95 2.13 15.60
C ILE A 40 10.86 2.31 17.12
N ALA A 41 9.64 2.43 17.65
CA ALA A 41 9.37 2.65 19.07
C ALA A 41 9.50 1.36 19.93
N GLY A 42 9.62 0.19 19.32
CA GLY A 42 9.67 -1.09 20.02
C GLY A 42 8.33 -1.51 20.65
N LEU A 43 7.21 -1.07 20.07
CA LEU A 43 5.86 -1.29 20.58
C LEU A 43 5.12 -2.36 19.78
N CYS A 44 4.22 -3.08 20.44
CA CYS A 44 3.32 -4.00 19.74
C CYS A 44 2.26 -3.19 18.97
N LYS A 45 2.02 -3.53 17.69
CA LYS A 45 0.98 -2.89 16.87
C LYS A 45 -0.45 -3.36 17.18
N LEU A 46 -0.61 -4.52 17.83
CA LEU A 46 -1.92 -5.14 18.05
C LEU A 46 -2.89 -4.28 18.87
N PRO A 47 -2.45 -3.57 19.94
CA PRO A 47 -3.35 -2.69 20.69
C PRO A 47 -3.88 -1.51 19.87
N TRP A 48 -3.23 -1.12 18.77
CA TRP A 48 -3.79 -0.14 17.85
C TRP A 48 -4.78 -0.74 16.86
N ILE A 49 -4.46 -1.89 16.28
CA ILE A 49 -5.21 -2.42 15.13
C ILE A 49 -6.36 -3.36 15.54
N ASP A 50 -6.19 -4.13 16.62
CA ASP A 50 -7.14 -5.16 17.07
C ASP A 50 -7.96 -4.72 18.29
N VAL A 51 -7.43 -3.80 19.10
CA VAL A 51 -8.13 -3.23 20.28
C VAL A 51 -8.60 -1.82 19.92
N ARG A 52 -9.67 -1.75 19.12
CA ARG A 52 -10.22 -0.45 18.67
C ARG A 52 -10.73 0.37 19.85
N HIS A 53 -10.40 1.66 19.86
CA HIS A 53 -11.00 2.59 20.80
C HIS A 53 -12.53 2.65 20.60
N PRO A 54 -13.35 2.70 21.66
CA PRO A 54 -14.81 2.79 21.53
C PRO A 54 -15.27 3.96 20.63
N ASP A 55 -14.56 5.08 20.72
CA ASP A 55 -14.91 6.30 19.98
C ASP A 55 -14.42 6.29 18.52
N ALA A 56 -13.58 5.32 18.12
CA ALA A 56 -13.04 5.25 16.76
C ALA A 56 -14.15 5.19 15.69
N ALA A 57 -15.23 4.45 15.99
CA ALA A 57 -16.39 4.32 15.11
C ALA A 57 -17.10 5.64 14.80
N GLN A 58 -16.90 6.67 15.62
CA GLN A 58 -17.52 7.99 15.47
C GLN A 58 -16.59 9.02 14.80
N THR A 59 -15.36 8.62 14.47
CA THR A 59 -14.40 9.48 13.78
C THR A 59 -14.62 9.48 12.27
N ALA A 60 -14.04 10.46 11.57
CA ALA A 60 -14.11 10.55 10.11
C ALA A 60 -13.43 9.37 9.39
N ASP A 61 -12.47 8.72 10.05
CA ASP A 61 -11.76 7.54 9.53
C ASP A 61 -11.63 6.49 10.63
N PRO A 62 -12.68 5.67 10.84
CA PRO A 62 -12.71 4.67 11.91
C PRO A 62 -11.60 3.64 11.84
N ALA A 63 -11.05 3.39 10.64
CA ALA A 63 -10.02 2.40 10.42
C ALA A 63 -8.64 2.85 10.93
N LYS A 64 -8.37 4.16 10.93
CA LYS A 64 -7.12 4.72 11.50
C LYS A 64 -7.07 4.66 13.02
N ASN A 65 -8.22 4.48 13.69
CA ASN A 65 -8.34 4.39 15.15
C ASN A 65 -7.62 5.58 15.83
N MET A 66 -7.90 6.79 15.35
CA MET A 66 -7.23 8.03 15.77
C MET A 66 -7.22 8.27 17.29
N PRO A 67 -8.28 7.97 18.07
CA PRO A 67 -8.22 8.13 19.52
C PRO A 67 -7.12 7.27 20.18
N THR A 68 -6.86 6.07 19.65
CA THR A 68 -5.72 5.26 20.11
C THR A 68 -4.38 5.83 19.65
N VAL A 69 -4.32 6.47 18.47
CA VAL A 69 -3.13 7.20 18.01
C VAL A 69 -2.77 8.32 18.99
N ASP A 70 -3.76 9.05 19.50
CA ASP A 70 -3.56 10.10 20.50
C ASP A 70 -2.95 9.56 21.80
N CYS A 71 -3.40 8.37 22.27
CA CYS A 71 -2.76 7.71 23.41
C CYS A 71 -1.28 7.40 23.17
N TYR A 72 -0.89 7.02 21.94
CA TYR A 72 0.50 6.76 21.58
C TYR A 72 1.34 8.03 21.49
N LEU A 73 0.76 9.14 21.00
CA LEU A 73 1.40 10.45 21.02
C LEU A 73 1.66 10.92 22.45
N GLU A 74 0.65 10.80 23.33
CA GLU A 74 0.79 11.12 24.75
C GLU A 74 1.87 10.26 25.41
N LEU A 75 1.88 8.95 25.14
CA LEU A 75 2.90 8.03 25.66
C LEU A 75 4.31 8.48 25.26
N VAL A 76 4.56 8.71 23.98
CA VAL A 76 5.90 9.08 23.50
C VAL A 76 6.32 10.45 24.02
N ASN A 77 5.43 11.44 23.96
CA ASN A 77 5.74 12.78 24.42
C ASN A 77 6.02 12.82 25.93
N SER A 78 5.23 12.10 26.73
CA SER A 78 5.43 12.02 28.18
C SER A 78 6.69 11.23 28.55
N THR A 79 7.00 10.17 27.81
CA THR A 79 8.17 9.32 28.09
C THR A 79 9.48 9.98 27.66
N MET A 80 9.50 10.59 26.48
CA MET A 80 10.71 11.14 25.87
C MET A 80 10.90 12.63 26.14
N GLY A 81 9.92 13.30 26.75
CA GLY A 81 9.94 14.75 26.97
C GLY A 81 9.88 15.54 25.65
N THR A 82 9.09 15.07 24.68
CA THR A 82 8.96 15.68 23.35
C THR A 82 7.58 16.29 23.13
N GLU A 83 7.42 17.07 22.07
CA GLU A 83 6.14 17.64 21.62
C GLU A 83 5.80 17.20 20.19
N LYS A 84 5.98 15.90 19.91
CA LYS A 84 5.74 15.31 18.59
C LYS A 84 4.25 15.33 18.24
N THR A 85 3.98 15.62 16.98
CA THR A 85 2.69 15.46 16.32
C THR A 85 2.62 14.10 15.59
N LEU A 86 1.42 13.72 15.11
CA LEU A 86 1.29 12.53 14.26
C LEU A 86 2.18 12.66 13.00
N ASP A 87 2.24 13.83 12.40
CA ASP A 87 3.05 14.06 11.20
C ASP A 87 4.53 13.84 11.47
N ASP A 88 5.04 14.18 12.67
CA ASP A 88 6.41 13.87 13.06
C ASP A 88 6.66 12.35 13.12
N LEU A 89 5.72 11.58 13.68
CA LEU A 89 5.83 10.11 13.76
C LEU A 89 5.78 9.46 12.37
N LEU A 90 4.92 9.98 11.49
CA LEU A 90 4.81 9.52 10.11
C LEU A 90 6.06 9.88 9.31
N ALA A 91 6.62 11.08 9.49
CA ALA A 91 7.86 11.51 8.84
C ALA A 91 9.07 10.69 9.30
N GLU A 92 9.17 10.37 10.59
CA GLU A 92 10.18 9.44 11.12
C GLU A 92 10.10 8.08 10.43
N SER A 93 8.88 7.55 10.30
CA SER A 93 8.63 6.28 9.61
C SER A 93 8.95 6.35 8.13
N GLU A 94 8.63 7.46 7.47
CA GLU A 94 8.88 7.67 6.04
C GLU A 94 10.39 7.75 5.75
N ARG A 95 11.16 8.40 6.63
CA ARG A 95 12.64 8.37 6.56
C ARG A 95 13.19 6.96 6.68
N CYS A 96 12.72 6.16 7.65
CA CYS A 96 13.15 4.77 7.78
C CYS A 96 12.75 3.92 6.55
N TYR A 97 11.55 4.12 6.03
CA TYR A 97 11.07 3.43 4.83
C TYR A 97 11.93 3.77 3.61
N LEU A 98 12.26 5.04 3.41
CA LEU A 98 13.15 5.49 2.34
C LEU A 98 14.56 4.91 2.50
N LEU A 99 15.11 4.88 3.71
CA LEU A 99 16.41 4.26 3.96
C LEU A 99 16.41 2.77 3.56
N HIS A 100 15.39 2.00 3.95
CA HIS A 100 15.25 0.61 3.52
C HIS A 100 15.14 0.47 2.00
N LYS A 101 14.38 1.37 1.36
CA LYS A 101 14.27 1.43 -0.10
C LYS A 101 15.63 1.65 -0.77
N LEU A 102 16.41 2.62 -0.27
CA LEU A 102 17.76 2.91 -0.78
C LEU A 102 18.71 1.74 -0.58
N ILE A 103 18.64 1.05 0.56
CA ILE A 103 19.43 -0.17 0.79
C ILE A 103 19.09 -1.24 -0.26
N ASN A 104 17.80 -1.50 -0.50
CA ASN A 104 17.38 -2.47 -1.52
C ASN A 104 17.85 -2.07 -2.92
N LEU A 105 17.67 -0.80 -3.29
CA LEU A 105 18.13 -0.27 -4.57
C LEU A 105 19.64 -0.43 -4.73
N ARG A 106 20.42 -0.14 -3.70
CA ARG A 106 21.88 -0.34 -3.70
C ARG A 106 22.28 -1.79 -3.96
N GLN A 107 21.50 -2.75 -3.45
CA GLN A 107 21.72 -4.19 -3.69
C GLN A 107 21.21 -4.66 -5.06
N GLY A 108 20.61 -3.79 -5.87
CA GLY A 108 20.06 -4.12 -7.19
C GLY A 108 18.59 -4.58 -7.17
N TYR A 109 17.89 -4.42 -6.05
CA TYR A 109 16.49 -4.84 -5.86
C TYR A 109 15.55 -3.65 -5.64
N GLY A 110 14.25 -3.91 -5.54
CA GLY A 110 13.28 -2.91 -5.11
C GLY A 110 12.92 -1.88 -6.17
N THR A 111 13.06 -2.21 -7.46
CA THR A 111 12.38 -1.51 -8.56
C THR A 111 11.01 -2.14 -8.82
N ARG A 112 10.23 -1.61 -9.76
CA ARG A 112 8.89 -2.08 -10.11
C ARG A 112 8.78 -3.59 -10.31
N ASP A 113 9.77 -4.20 -10.96
CA ASP A 113 9.76 -5.64 -11.21
C ASP A 113 9.72 -6.48 -9.92
N TYR A 114 10.29 -5.95 -8.82
CA TYR A 114 10.33 -6.63 -7.52
C TYR A 114 9.10 -6.39 -6.66
N ASP A 115 8.26 -5.41 -7.01
CA ASP A 115 7.03 -5.14 -6.28
C ASP A 115 5.86 -6.01 -6.80
N ARG A 116 6.03 -6.72 -7.93
CA ARG A 116 5.01 -7.59 -8.55
C ARG A 116 4.59 -8.74 -7.64
N ILE A 117 3.30 -9.05 -7.67
CA ILE A 117 2.71 -10.20 -6.96
C ILE A 117 2.37 -11.35 -7.93
N PRO A 118 2.28 -12.60 -7.44
CA PRO A 118 1.85 -13.73 -8.26
C PRO A 118 0.42 -13.55 -8.81
N LEU A 119 0.15 -14.08 -10.01
CA LEU A 119 -1.18 -14.02 -10.63
C LEU A 119 -2.31 -14.53 -9.72
N ARG A 120 -2.03 -15.60 -8.95
CA ARG A 120 -2.98 -16.19 -8.00
C ARG A 120 -3.50 -15.20 -6.94
N ALA A 121 -2.73 -14.16 -6.62
CA ALA A 121 -3.14 -13.13 -5.69
C ALA A 121 -4.08 -12.07 -6.32
N MET A 122 -4.20 -12.04 -7.64
CA MET A 122 -5.04 -11.10 -8.40
C MET A 122 -6.30 -11.75 -8.97
N ALA A 123 -6.20 -13.00 -9.43
CA ALA A 123 -7.26 -13.68 -10.17
C ALA A 123 -7.16 -15.22 -10.06
N PRO A 124 -8.24 -15.97 -10.39
CA PRO A 124 -8.15 -17.41 -10.59
C PRO A 124 -7.05 -17.77 -11.59
N VAL A 125 -6.39 -18.89 -11.37
CA VAL A 125 -5.32 -19.39 -12.24
C VAL A 125 -5.85 -20.46 -13.19
N PHE A 126 -6.72 -21.33 -12.70
CA PHE A 126 -7.27 -22.45 -13.46
C PHE A 126 -8.72 -22.20 -13.88
N THR A 127 -9.12 -22.77 -15.01
CA THR A 127 -10.50 -22.66 -15.52
C THR A 127 -11.53 -23.21 -14.53
N ASP A 128 -11.23 -24.29 -13.81
CA ASP A 128 -12.14 -24.84 -12.80
C ASP A 128 -12.36 -23.88 -11.62
N GLU A 129 -11.32 -23.12 -11.22
CA GLU A 129 -11.44 -22.09 -10.18
C GLU A 129 -12.38 -20.98 -10.66
N PHE A 130 -12.24 -20.54 -11.91
CA PHE A 130 -13.14 -19.57 -12.54
C PHE A 130 -14.58 -20.10 -12.63
N ALA A 131 -14.75 -21.30 -13.17
CA ALA A 131 -16.05 -21.94 -13.36
C ALA A 131 -16.80 -22.11 -12.04
N SER A 132 -16.09 -22.42 -10.95
CA SER A 132 -16.68 -22.56 -9.60
C SER A 132 -17.38 -21.30 -9.09
N ARG A 133 -16.99 -20.11 -9.60
CA ARG A 133 -17.54 -18.80 -9.22
C ARG A 133 -17.81 -17.93 -10.45
N ARG A 134 -18.21 -18.57 -11.55
CA ARG A 134 -18.35 -17.93 -12.87
C ARG A 134 -19.21 -16.67 -12.84
N ASP A 135 -20.39 -16.75 -12.24
CA ASP A 135 -21.33 -15.63 -12.19
C ASP A 135 -20.77 -14.43 -11.43
N TYR A 136 -20.03 -14.68 -10.35
CA TYR A 136 -19.36 -13.63 -9.59
C TYR A 136 -18.33 -12.89 -10.45
N TYR A 137 -17.45 -13.62 -11.16
CA TYR A 137 -16.43 -13.01 -12.00
C TYR A 137 -17.01 -12.29 -13.22
N ILE A 138 -18.09 -12.82 -13.80
CA ILE A 138 -18.79 -12.17 -14.92
C ILE A 138 -19.46 -10.86 -14.47
N ASN A 139 -20.08 -10.85 -13.30
CA ASN A 139 -20.70 -9.64 -12.77
C ASN A 139 -19.63 -8.58 -12.46
N ASP A 140 -18.53 -8.98 -11.83
CA ASP A 140 -17.39 -8.10 -11.59
C ASP A 140 -16.82 -7.50 -12.88
N LEU A 141 -16.64 -8.29 -13.94
CA LEU A 141 -16.21 -7.78 -15.25
C LEU A 141 -17.22 -6.79 -15.84
N LYS A 142 -18.53 -7.03 -15.72
CA LYS A 142 -19.55 -6.10 -16.23
C LYS A 142 -19.61 -4.79 -15.47
N GLU A 143 -19.40 -4.84 -14.16
CA GLU A 143 -19.50 -3.67 -13.28
C GLU A 143 -18.22 -2.82 -13.32
N ASN A 144 -17.06 -3.45 -13.46
CA ASN A 144 -15.76 -2.80 -13.28
C ASN A 144 -14.92 -2.71 -14.56
N SER A 145 -15.41 -3.15 -15.71
CA SER A 145 -14.68 -3.09 -16.98
C SER A 145 -15.59 -2.82 -18.20
N ASP A 146 -15.00 -2.35 -19.29
CA ASP A 146 -15.68 -2.17 -20.58
C ASP A 146 -15.70 -3.45 -21.45
N ILE A 147 -15.34 -4.61 -20.87
CA ILE A 147 -15.22 -5.88 -21.61
C ILE A 147 -16.61 -6.39 -21.98
N LYS A 148 -16.84 -6.60 -23.29
CA LYS A 148 -18.11 -7.13 -23.81
C LYS A 148 -18.15 -8.65 -23.67
N ILE A 149 -19.05 -9.14 -22.83
CA ILE A 149 -19.23 -10.57 -22.55
C ILE A 149 -20.30 -11.16 -23.47
N ASN A 150 -19.90 -11.72 -24.62
CA ASN A 150 -20.81 -12.22 -25.65
C ASN A 150 -20.37 -13.59 -26.20
N GLY A 151 -20.89 -14.68 -25.62
CA GLY A 151 -20.71 -16.04 -26.17
C GLY A 151 -19.29 -16.61 -26.07
N GLN A 152 -18.38 -15.93 -25.36
CA GLN A 152 -17.03 -16.42 -25.06
C GLN A 152 -17.07 -17.64 -24.15
N ASP A 153 -16.07 -18.51 -24.29
CA ASP A 153 -15.89 -19.64 -23.38
C ASP A 153 -15.22 -19.22 -22.05
N ASP A 154 -15.17 -20.14 -21.08
CA ASP A 154 -14.64 -19.86 -19.74
C ASP A 154 -13.13 -19.59 -19.73
N ALA A 155 -12.38 -20.14 -20.69
CA ALA A 155 -10.94 -19.91 -20.79
C ALA A 155 -10.66 -18.50 -21.34
N GLU A 156 -11.43 -18.07 -22.34
CA GLU A 156 -11.39 -16.70 -22.88
C GLU A 156 -11.77 -15.69 -21.80
N LEU A 157 -12.89 -15.90 -21.10
CA LEU A 157 -13.35 -15.00 -20.03
C LEU A 157 -12.37 -14.94 -18.86
N LEU A 158 -11.74 -16.08 -18.50
CA LEU A 158 -10.69 -16.10 -17.51
C LEU A 158 -9.48 -15.26 -17.94
N SER A 159 -9.05 -15.37 -19.21
CA SER A 159 -7.93 -14.60 -19.72
C SER A 159 -8.23 -13.09 -19.68
N GLU A 160 -9.43 -12.68 -20.08
CA GLU A 160 -9.88 -11.29 -20.00
C GLU A 160 -9.91 -10.77 -18.55
N LEU A 161 -10.45 -11.56 -17.61
CA LEU A 161 -10.41 -11.24 -16.19
C LEU A 161 -8.98 -11.04 -15.67
N GLN A 162 -8.08 -11.96 -16.00
CA GLN A 162 -6.68 -11.89 -15.57
C GLN A 162 -5.99 -10.64 -16.11
N ASN A 163 -6.23 -10.29 -17.37
CA ASN A 163 -5.67 -9.08 -17.99
C ASN A 163 -6.24 -7.81 -17.34
N HIS A 164 -7.56 -7.75 -17.13
CA HIS A 164 -8.21 -6.64 -16.44
C HIS A 164 -7.63 -6.45 -15.03
N ARG A 165 -7.52 -7.53 -14.24
CA ARG A 165 -6.98 -7.46 -12.87
C ARG A 165 -5.51 -7.04 -12.83
N ARG A 166 -4.69 -7.50 -13.78
CA ARG A 166 -3.30 -7.01 -13.93
C ARG A 166 -3.28 -5.52 -14.22
N GLN A 167 -4.12 -5.02 -15.12
CA GLN A 167 -4.19 -3.60 -15.43
C GLN A 167 -4.60 -2.76 -14.21
N GLN A 168 -5.61 -3.19 -13.46
CA GLN A 168 -6.01 -2.51 -12.22
C GLN A 168 -4.87 -2.48 -11.19
N TYR A 169 -4.11 -3.58 -11.08
CA TYR A 169 -2.94 -3.64 -10.23
C TYR A 169 -1.85 -2.64 -10.65
N GLU A 170 -1.54 -2.54 -11.94
CA GLU A 170 -0.55 -1.57 -12.43
C GLU A 170 -0.99 -0.12 -12.18
N ILE A 171 -2.29 0.20 -12.35
CA ILE A 171 -2.86 1.52 -12.03
C ILE A 171 -2.70 1.83 -10.53
N LEU A 172 -3.00 0.88 -9.65
CA LEU A 172 -2.82 1.07 -8.21
C LEU A 172 -1.34 1.24 -7.86
N THR A 173 -0.44 0.46 -8.47
CA THR A 173 1.00 0.58 -8.25
C THR A 173 1.50 1.97 -8.63
N ASP A 174 1.06 2.51 -9.77
CA ASP A 174 1.42 3.87 -10.20
C ASP A 174 0.91 4.92 -9.22
N ALA A 175 -0.34 4.81 -8.77
CA ALA A 175 -0.92 5.71 -7.78
C ALA A 175 -0.15 5.66 -6.44
N VAL A 176 0.24 4.46 -5.99
CA VAL A 176 1.03 4.27 -4.77
C VAL A 176 2.44 4.85 -4.90
N TYR A 177 3.10 4.70 -6.06
CA TYR A 177 4.41 5.31 -6.29
C TYR A 177 4.32 6.83 -6.25
N LEU A 178 3.35 7.41 -6.95
CA LEU A 178 3.14 8.86 -6.92
C LEU A 178 2.88 9.36 -5.50
N GLU A 179 2.00 8.67 -4.75
CA GLU A 179 1.68 9.02 -3.35
C GLU A 179 2.92 8.93 -2.45
N LYS A 180 3.84 7.99 -2.70
CA LYS A 180 5.13 7.86 -1.98
C LYS A 180 6.22 8.82 -2.48
N GLY A 181 5.97 9.58 -3.54
CA GLY A 181 6.97 10.45 -4.17
C GLY A 181 8.05 9.68 -4.93
N PHE A 182 7.69 8.57 -5.57
CA PHE A 182 8.54 7.73 -6.40
C PHE A 182 8.14 7.87 -7.88
N ASP A 183 9.06 7.55 -8.79
CA ASP A 183 8.76 7.46 -10.23
C ASP A 183 8.04 6.16 -10.60
N ALA A 184 7.66 6.00 -11.87
CA ALA A 184 6.93 4.83 -12.36
C ALA A 184 7.71 3.50 -12.26
N GLN A 185 9.03 3.56 -12.03
CA GLN A 185 9.87 2.40 -11.79
C GLN A 185 10.02 2.08 -10.29
N GLY A 186 9.26 2.77 -9.45
CA GLY A 186 9.29 2.63 -8.01
C GLY A 186 10.57 3.20 -7.40
N ILE A 187 11.29 4.09 -8.07
CA ILE A 187 12.52 4.70 -7.57
C ILE A 187 12.20 6.07 -6.95
N PRO A 188 12.71 6.41 -5.75
CA PRO A 188 12.46 7.71 -5.13
C PRO A 188 12.87 8.89 -6.03
N MET A 189 12.03 9.93 -6.06
CA MET A 189 12.36 11.19 -6.74
C MET A 189 13.36 12.01 -5.92
N ASP A 190 14.08 12.91 -6.58
CA ASP A 190 15.10 13.76 -5.95
C ASP A 190 14.46 14.67 -4.88
N GLU A 191 13.24 15.17 -5.14
CA GLU A 191 12.44 15.96 -4.20
C GLU A 191 12.11 15.17 -2.93
N THR A 192 11.87 13.86 -3.05
CA THR A 192 11.58 12.98 -1.92
C THR A 192 12.82 12.75 -1.06
N LEU A 193 13.99 12.57 -1.68
CA LEU A 193 15.27 12.48 -0.96
C LEU A 193 15.52 13.78 -0.17
N GLN A 194 15.36 14.92 -0.83
CA GLN A 194 15.60 16.23 -0.22
C GLN A 194 14.66 16.50 0.95
N ARG A 195 13.35 16.27 0.76
CA ARG A 195 12.32 16.47 1.78
C ARG A 195 12.57 15.61 3.03
N LEU A 196 13.10 14.41 2.86
CA LEU A 196 13.37 13.46 3.95
C LEU A 196 14.79 13.55 4.52
N GLY A 197 15.62 14.48 4.04
CA GLY A 197 16.95 14.77 4.57
C GLY A 197 18.08 13.91 4.02
N PHE A 198 17.86 13.16 2.94
CA PHE A 198 18.87 12.34 2.26
C PHE A 198 19.64 13.17 1.23
N ASN A 199 20.29 14.24 1.69
CA ASN A 199 20.90 15.27 0.83
C ASN A 199 22.32 14.93 0.34
N ASP A 200 22.98 13.95 0.96
CA ASP A 200 24.34 13.57 0.58
C ASP A 200 24.37 12.91 -0.80
N SER A 201 25.44 13.17 -1.56
CA SER A 201 25.59 12.69 -2.94
C SER A 201 25.53 11.17 -3.06
N GLU A 202 25.92 10.44 -2.01
CA GLU A 202 25.88 8.97 -1.96
C GLU A 202 24.45 8.43 -2.14
N TYR A 203 23.45 9.09 -1.57
CA TYR A 203 22.05 8.66 -1.72
C TYR A 203 21.54 8.87 -3.14
N ARG A 204 21.91 9.99 -3.75
CA ARG A 204 21.57 10.27 -5.15
C ARG A 204 22.23 9.28 -6.10
N GLU A 205 23.49 8.94 -5.85
CA GLU A 205 24.21 7.94 -6.63
C GLU A 205 23.50 6.57 -6.61
N ILE A 206 22.96 6.12 -5.46
CA ILE A 206 22.19 4.88 -5.37
C ILE A 206 21.00 4.88 -6.34
N VAL A 207 20.25 5.99 -6.36
CA VAL A 207 19.06 6.17 -7.17
C VAL A 207 19.42 6.23 -8.66
N ASP A 208 20.47 6.98 -9.03
CA ASP A 208 20.94 7.07 -10.41
C ASP A 208 21.46 5.73 -10.94
N GLN A 209 22.20 4.99 -10.12
CA GLN A 209 22.64 3.63 -10.48
C GLN A 209 21.45 2.67 -10.66
N ALA A 210 20.39 2.80 -9.84
CA ALA A 210 19.18 2.01 -10.02
C ALA A 210 18.48 2.32 -11.34
N ARG A 211 18.36 3.61 -11.70
CA ARG A 211 17.79 4.04 -12.99
C ARG A 211 18.62 3.52 -14.18
N LEU A 212 19.94 3.52 -14.07
CA LEU A 212 20.83 2.98 -15.11
C LEU A 212 20.68 1.47 -15.30
N ARG A 213 20.44 0.71 -14.21
CA ARG A 213 20.23 -0.74 -14.30
C ARG A 213 18.95 -1.10 -15.05
N ILE A 214 17.88 -0.33 -14.91
CA ILE A 214 16.61 -0.58 -15.61
C ILE A 214 16.70 -0.29 -17.12
N LYS A 215 17.55 0.66 -17.52
CA LYS A 215 17.72 1.04 -18.94
C LYS A 215 18.51 0.02 -19.77
N LYS A 216 19.18 -0.93 -19.12
CA LYS A 216 19.96 -1.99 -19.77
C LYS A 216 19.10 -3.21 -20.03
#